data_AF-A0A3R6Y6G9-F1
#
_entry.id   AF-A0A3R6Y6G9-F1
#
_cell.length_a   1.000
_cell.length_b   1.000
_cell.length_c   1.000
_cell.angle_alpha   90.00
_cell.angle_beta   90.00
_cell.angle_gamma   90.00
#
_symmetry.space_group_name_H-M   'P 1'
#
loop_
_entity.id
_entity.type
_entity.pdbx_description
1 polymer ?
#
loop_
_entity_poly.entity_id
_entity_poly.type
_entity_poly.pdbx_seq_one_letter_code
_entity_poly.pdbx_strand_id
1 'polypeptide(L)'
;MNYDRIILELLDRVSALEDEVKKLKEERTSAAQEITPEENEPVVSSSGRDTTKYMLDGKRYAKNRLVLAVVQKYMEMHPDISASELIGAFDKSLQGSLGVVRTLSDVEKNCSDYKTRFFANPEEQIQTRTQPCVVCTQWGIANIGNILTIAEQYGIEITPVR
;
A
#
# COMPACT_ATOMS: atom_id res chain seq x y z
N MET A 1 -35.05 5.54 -30.39
CA MET A 1 -33.69 5.51 -29.83
C MET A 1 -33.22 4.08 -29.89
N ASN A 2 -32.08 3.81 -30.53
CA ASN A 2 -31.66 2.45 -30.88
C ASN A 2 -30.87 1.80 -29.74
N TYR A 3 -31.51 1.65 -28.59
CA TYR A 3 -30.91 1.07 -27.39
C TYR A 3 -30.57 -0.41 -27.57
N ASP A 4 -31.37 -1.13 -28.35
CA ASP A 4 -31.15 -2.57 -28.60
C ASP A 4 -29.83 -2.82 -29.33
N ARG A 5 -29.47 -1.97 -30.31
CA ARG A 5 -28.19 -2.07 -31.02
C ARG A 5 -27.00 -1.80 -30.09
N ILE A 6 -27.14 -0.84 -29.19
CA ILE A 6 -26.10 -0.51 -28.21
C ILE A 6 -25.94 -1.65 -27.20
N ILE A 7 -27.04 -2.24 -26.74
CA ILE A 7 -27.01 -3.38 -25.81
C ILE A 7 -26.34 -4.59 -26.47
N LEU A 8 -26.64 -4.89 -27.73
CA LEU A 8 -26.01 -5.98 -28.47
C LEU A 8 -24.50 -5.76 -28.65
N GLU A 9 -24.08 -4.53 -28.98
CA GLU A 9 -22.67 -4.18 -29.11
C GLU A 9 -21.91 -4.30 -27.77
N LEU A 10 -22.56 -3.90 -26.66
CA LEU A 10 -21.99 -4.05 -25.32
C LEU A 10 -21.86 -5.52 -24.91
N LEU A 11 -22.85 -6.36 -25.21
CA LEU A 11 -22.81 -7.80 -24.91
C LEU A 11 -21.67 -8.51 -25.66
N ASP A 12 -21.46 -8.19 -26.93
CA ASP A 12 -20.38 -8.75 -27.75
C ASP A 12 -19.00 -8.37 -27.19
N ARG A 13 -18.84 -7.09 -26.79
CA ARG A 13 -17.60 -6.61 -26.15
C ARG A 13 -17.35 -7.27 -24.79
N VAL A 14 -18.39 -7.50 -23.99
CA VAL A 14 -18.25 -8.19 -22.69
C VAL A 14 -17.83 -9.64 -22.92
N SER A 15 -18.44 -10.35 -23.86
CA SER A 15 -18.06 -11.73 -24.19
C SER A 15 -16.58 -11.83 -24.62
N ALA A 16 -16.11 -10.91 -25.47
CA ALA A 16 -14.71 -10.90 -25.90
C ALA A 16 -13.73 -10.64 -24.73
N LEU A 17 -14.10 -9.76 -23.80
CA LEU A 17 -13.29 -9.49 -22.61
C LEU A 17 -13.26 -10.69 -21.65
N GLU A 18 -14.36 -11.41 -21.50
CA GLU A 18 -14.41 -12.62 -20.66
C GLU A 18 -13.47 -13.72 -21.19
N ASP A 19 -13.43 -13.90 -22.51
CA ASP A 19 -12.51 -14.84 -23.17
C ASP A 19 -11.04 -14.43 -23.01
N GLU A 20 -10.73 -13.14 -23.15
CA GLU A 20 -9.37 -12.62 -22.96
C GLU A 20 -8.90 -12.77 -21.51
N VAL A 21 -9.77 -12.49 -20.53
CA VAL A 21 -9.49 -12.71 -19.10
C VAL A 21 -9.26 -14.19 -18.80
N LYS A 22 -10.03 -15.09 -19.42
CA LYS A 22 -9.84 -16.53 -19.27
C LYS A 22 -8.46 -16.96 -19.79
N LYS A 23 -8.08 -16.51 -20.98
CA LYS A 23 -6.78 -16.80 -21.58
C LYS A 23 -5.62 -16.26 -20.74
N LEU A 24 -5.72 -15.03 -20.23
CA LEU A 24 -4.71 -14.43 -19.35
C LEU A 24 -4.56 -15.19 -18.02
N LYS A 25 -5.66 -15.73 -17.47
CA LYS A 25 -5.60 -16.58 -16.27
C LYS A 25 -4.91 -17.92 -16.55
N GLU A 26 -5.19 -18.53 -17.70
CA GLU A 26 -4.55 -19.79 -18.13
C GLU A 26 -3.05 -19.59 -18.42
N GLU A 27 -2.67 -18.47 -19.03
CA GLU A 27 -1.27 -18.08 -19.28
C GLU A 27 -0.52 -17.78 -17.97
N ARG A 28 -1.14 -17.07 -17.02
CA ARG A 28 -0.57 -16.86 -15.67
C ARG A 28 -0.41 -18.17 -14.89
N THR A 29 -1.32 -19.12 -15.08
CA THR A 29 -1.24 -20.44 -14.43
C THR A 29 -0.10 -21.28 -15.02
N SER A 30 0.17 -21.14 -16.32
CA SER A 30 1.27 -21.86 -17.00
C SER A 30 2.65 -21.26 -16.73
N ALA A 31 2.73 -19.94 -16.48
CA ALA A 31 3.96 -19.26 -16.08
C ALA A 31 4.33 -19.45 -14.59
N ALA A 32 3.40 -19.96 -13.77
CA ALA A 32 3.56 -20.16 -12.32
C ALA A 32 3.91 -21.61 -11.93
N GLN A 33 4.44 -22.42 -12.85
CA GLN A 33 4.89 -23.80 -12.58
C GLN A 33 6.21 -23.89 -11.78
N GLU A 34 6.38 -23.03 -10.78
CA GLU A 34 7.08 -23.31 -9.53
C GLU A 34 6.39 -22.46 -8.45
N ILE A 35 5.38 -23.03 -7.78
CA ILE A 35 4.96 -22.84 -6.37
C ILE A 35 3.56 -23.46 -6.25
N THR A 36 3.49 -24.56 -5.51
CA THR A 36 2.28 -25.31 -5.17
C THR A 36 1.27 -24.45 -4.38
N PRO A 37 -0.03 -24.48 -4.72
CA PRO A 37 -1.08 -23.78 -3.96
C PRO A 37 -1.62 -24.67 -2.83
N GLU A 38 -1.41 -24.26 -1.58
CA GLU A 38 -2.13 -24.87 -0.44
C GLU A 38 -2.60 -23.78 0.55
N GLU A 39 -3.91 -23.59 0.50
CA GLU A 39 -4.84 -23.20 1.57
C GLU A 39 -4.75 -21.81 2.22
N ASN A 40 -5.61 -20.94 1.70
CA ASN A 40 -6.16 -19.77 2.37
C ASN A 40 -7.10 -20.19 3.51
N GLU A 41 -6.63 -20.15 4.76
CA GLU A 41 -7.44 -19.74 5.91
C GLU A 41 -6.58 -18.97 6.94
N PRO A 42 -7.14 -17.96 7.63
CA PRO A 42 -6.41 -17.24 8.66
C PRO A 42 -6.34 -18.09 9.94
N VAL A 43 -5.27 -18.90 10.07
CA VAL A 43 -4.94 -19.54 11.34
C VAL A 43 -4.46 -18.47 12.33
N VAL A 44 -5.37 -18.00 13.18
CA VAL A 44 -5.05 -17.14 14.32
C VAL A 44 -4.55 -18.03 15.45
N SER A 45 -3.24 -18.31 15.48
CA SER A 45 -2.61 -18.92 16.65
C SER A 45 -2.33 -17.83 17.68
N SER A 46 -3.12 -17.83 18.76
CA SER A 46 -2.86 -17.08 19.98
C SER A 46 -1.47 -17.41 20.52
N SER A 47 -0.67 -16.37 20.84
CA SER A 47 0.69 -16.35 21.44
C SER A 47 1.93 -16.18 20.53
N GLY A 48 1.77 -16.05 19.20
CA GLY A 48 2.87 -15.67 18.30
C GLY A 48 2.92 -14.17 17.98
N ARG A 49 4.10 -13.54 17.98
CA ARG A 49 4.28 -12.18 17.42
C ARG A 49 3.97 -12.24 15.92
N ASP A 50 3.04 -11.42 15.44
CA ASP A 50 2.70 -11.36 14.02
C ASP A 50 3.90 -10.90 13.17
N THR A 51 4.45 -11.81 12.37
CA THR A 51 5.60 -11.60 11.49
C THR A 51 5.21 -11.39 10.02
N THR A 52 3.90 -11.30 9.72
CA THR A 52 3.38 -11.12 8.36
C THR A 52 4.15 -10.05 7.59
N LYS A 53 4.57 -10.42 6.38
CA LYS A 53 5.24 -9.56 5.41
C LYS A 53 4.28 -9.22 4.27
N TYR A 54 4.69 -8.29 3.44
CA TYR A 54 3.87 -7.78 2.34
C TYR A 54 4.73 -7.62 1.11
N MET A 55 4.16 -7.90 -0.05
CA MET A 55 4.76 -7.66 -1.36
C MET A 55 4.22 -6.36 -1.92
N LEU A 56 5.14 -5.54 -2.40
CA LEU A 56 4.87 -4.33 -3.18
C LEU A 56 5.93 -4.25 -4.26
N ASP A 57 5.54 -4.10 -5.53
CA ASP A 57 6.44 -4.03 -6.68
C ASP A 57 7.50 -5.16 -6.71
N GLY A 58 7.09 -6.39 -6.38
CA GLY A 58 7.98 -7.55 -6.35
C GLY A 58 8.95 -7.61 -5.17
N LYS A 59 8.88 -6.68 -4.19
CA LYS A 59 9.74 -6.63 -3.02
C LYS A 59 9.00 -6.99 -1.74
N ARG A 60 9.65 -7.77 -0.86
CA ARG A 60 9.12 -8.17 0.46
C ARG A 60 9.42 -7.11 1.52
N TYR A 61 8.39 -6.67 2.24
CA TYR A 61 8.47 -5.67 3.28
C TYR A 61 7.89 -6.15 4.61
N ALA A 62 8.51 -5.73 5.73
CA ALA A 62 7.87 -5.76 7.04
C ALA A 62 6.85 -4.61 7.16
N LYS A 63 5.89 -4.70 8.09
CA LYS A 63 4.82 -3.70 8.30
C LYS A 63 5.30 -2.24 8.25
N ASN A 64 6.28 -1.88 9.08
CA ASN A 64 6.81 -0.51 9.11
C ASN A 64 7.44 -0.09 7.78
N ARG A 65 8.22 -0.97 7.15
CA ARG A 65 8.87 -0.73 5.86
C ARG A 65 7.89 -0.67 4.71
N LEU A 66 6.80 -1.43 4.78
CA LEU A 66 5.71 -1.35 3.82
C LEU A 66 5.11 0.04 3.81
N VAL A 67 4.79 0.61 4.97
CA VAL A 67 4.22 1.96 5.04
C VAL A 67 5.16 3.00 4.42
N LEU A 68 6.46 2.93 4.72
CA LEU A 68 7.45 3.78 4.07
C LEU A 68 7.44 3.61 2.54
N ALA A 69 7.43 2.38 2.06
CA ALA A 69 7.43 2.07 0.63
C ALA A 69 6.14 2.55 -0.07
N VAL A 70 4.98 2.44 0.59
CA VAL A 70 3.69 2.95 0.09
C VAL A 70 3.73 4.48 -0.04
N VAL A 71 4.24 5.17 0.98
CA VAL A 71 4.38 6.63 0.94
C VAL A 71 5.36 7.05 -0.18
N GLN A 72 6.48 6.34 -0.34
CA GLN A 72 7.42 6.58 -1.43
C GLN A 72 6.78 6.35 -2.81
N LYS A 73 6.01 5.26 -2.97
CA LYS A 73 5.29 4.97 -4.21
C LYS A 73 4.28 6.07 -4.54
N TYR A 74 3.57 6.56 -3.53
CA TYR A 74 2.66 7.70 -3.69
C TYR A 74 3.40 8.98 -4.12
N MET A 75 4.62 9.22 -3.63
CA MET A 75 5.46 10.33 -4.12
C MET A 75 5.87 10.18 -5.58
N GLU A 76 6.19 8.96 -6.03
CA GLU A 76 6.51 8.71 -7.43
C GLU A 76 5.32 9.06 -8.35
N MET A 77 4.09 8.85 -7.87
CA MET A 77 2.86 9.21 -8.57
C MET A 77 2.53 10.71 -8.50
N HIS A 78 3.08 11.42 -7.50
CA HIS A 78 2.80 12.82 -7.22
C HIS A 78 4.09 13.61 -6.93
N PRO A 79 4.98 13.81 -7.92
CA PRO A 79 6.35 14.31 -7.68
C PRO A 79 6.43 15.72 -7.08
N ASP A 80 5.43 16.57 -7.31
CA ASP A 80 5.43 17.99 -6.88
C ASP A 80 4.59 18.27 -5.63
N ILE A 81 4.17 17.22 -4.93
CA ILE A 81 3.33 17.34 -3.74
C ILE A 81 4.05 18.07 -2.59
N SER A 82 3.31 18.91 -1.89
CA SER A 82 3.80 19.58 -0.69
C SER A 82 3.67 18.69 0.55
N ALA A 83 4.42 19.02 1.60
CA ALA A 83 4.30 18.34 2.89
C ALA A 83 2.86 18.35 3.44
N SER A 84 2.10 19.44 3.25
CA SER A 84 0.72 19.53 3.75
C SER A 84 -0.22 18.62 2.97
N GLU A 85 -0.08 18.54 1.66
CA GLU A 85 -0.89 17.66 0.81
C GLU A 85 -0.57 16.19 1.10
N LEU A 86 0.70 15.86 1.31
CA LEU A 86 1.12 14.51 1.69
C LEU A 86 0.54 14.09 3.06
N ILE A 87 0.60 14.97 4.05
CA ILE A 87 0.00 14.72 5.37
C ILE A 87 -1.52 14.59 5.26
N GLY A 88 -2.16 15.37 4.38
CA GLY A 88 -3.59 15.27 4.12
C GLY A 88 -4.01 13.98 3.41
N ALA A 89 -3.16 13.45 2.52
CA ALA A 89 -3.38 12.16 1.86
C ALA A 89 -3.36 11.02 2.89
N PHE A 90 -2.39 11.02 3.81
CA PHE A 90 -2.31 10.02 4.87
C PHE A 90 -2.83 10.56 6.21
N ASP A 91 -4.17 10.61 6.34
CA ASP A 91 -4.82 11.10 7.55
C ASP A 91 -4.30 10.41 8.82
N LYS A 92 -4.17 11.18 9.90
CA LYS A 92 -3.61 10.68 11.16
C LYS A 92 -4.39 9.49 11.72
N SER A 93 -5.70 9.39 11.45
CA SER A 93 -6.57 8.31 11.95
C SER A 93 -6.14 6.93 11.45
N LEU A 94 -5.42 6.84 10.33
CA LEU A 94 -4.88 5.58 9.81
C LEU A 94 -3.92 4.92 10.79
N GLN A 95 -3.13 5.71 11.53
CA GLN A 95 -2.18 5.22 12.53
C GLN A 95 -2.69 5.41 13.96
N GLY A 96 -3.22 6.60 14.26
CA GLY A 96 -3.59 7.05 15.60
C GLY A 96 -2.90 8.36 16.00
N SER A 97 -2.41 8.42 17.23
CA SER A 97 -1.89 9.65 17.84
C SER A 97 -0.57 10.16 17.23
N LEU A 98 0.28 9.26 16.71
CA LEU A 98 1.56 9.64 16.09
C LEU A 98 1.38 10.14 14.65
N GLY A 99 0.29 9.75 14.00
CA GLY A 99 0.06 9.97 12.57
C GLY A 99 0.91 9.07 11.68
N VAL A 100 0.64 9.10 10.37
CA VAL A 100 1.39 8.33 9.37
C VAL A 100 2.64 9.10 8.94
N VAL A 101 2.43 10.34 8.49
CA VAL A 101 3.47 11.25 7.99
C VAL A 101 3.44 12.53 8.82
N ARG A 102 4.62 13.03 9.21
CA ARG A 102 4.80 14.34 9.84
C ARG A 102 6.01 15.04 9.24
N THR A 103 6.07 16.35 9.39
CA THR A 103 7.23 17.13 8.93
C THR A 103 8.41 16.90 9.88
N LEU A 104 9.63 16.88 9.36
CA LEU A 104 10.82 16.67 10.18
C LEU A 104 10.93 17.74 11.28
N SER A 105 10.73 19.01 10.92
CA SER A 105 10.81 20.11 11.89
C SER A 105 9.78 19.99 13.02
N ASP A 106 8.59 19.47 12.75
CA ASP A 106 7.54 19.32 13.76
C ASP A 106 7.89 18.21 14.75
N VAL A 107 8.37 17.05 14.28
CA VAL A 107 8.77 15.96 15.18
C VAL A 107 10.01 16.32 15.99
N GLU A 108 10.97 17.06 15.42
CA GLU A 108 12.18 17.51 16.14
C GLU A 108 11.86 18.46 17.29
N LYS A 109 10.82 19.29 17.13
CA LYS A 109 10.38 20.24 18.16
C LYS A 109 9.50 19.59 19.23
N ASN A 110 8.62 18.68 18.82
CA ASN A 110 7.51 18.22 19.65
C ASN A 110 7.63 16.77 20.14
N CYS A 111 8.63 16.00 19.68
CA CYS A 111 8.79 14.59 20.02
C CYS A 111 10.25 14.28 20.38
N SER A 112 10.53 14.09 21.66
CA SER A 112 11.89 13.81 22.15
C SER A 112 12.44 12.47 21.65
N ASP A 113 11.57 11.48 21.43
CA ASP A 113 11.90 10.13 20.98
C ASP A 113 11.70 9.92 19.46
N TYR A 114 11.63 10.99 18.66
CA TYR A 114 11.24 10.94 17.24
C TYR A 114 12.10 9.98 16.41
N LYS A 115 13.41 9.88 16.70
CA LYS A 115 14.34 8.97 16.00
C LYS A 115 13.97 7.49 16.12
N THR A 116 13.20 7.12 17.15
CA THR A 116 12.70 5.74 17.34
C THR A 116 11.29 5.56 16.80
N ARG A 117 10.48 6.62 16.79
CA ARG A 117 9.08 6.61 16.37
C ARG A 117 8.90 6.82 14.87
N PHE A 118 9.88 7.42 14.21
CA PHE A 118 9.83 7.76 12.80
C PHE A 118 11.12 7.36 12.08
N PHE A 119 11.02 7.09 10.78
CA PHE A 119 12.18 6.94 9.89
C PHE A 119 12.84 8.31 9.68
N ALA A 120 13.75 8.67 10.59
CA ALA A 120 14.38 9.99 10.62
C ALA A 120 15.77 10.02 9.94
N ASN A 121 16.30 8.87 9.52
CA ASN A 121 17.58 8.84 8.82
C ASN A 121 17.47 9.59 7.48
N PRO A 122 18.48 10.39 7.08
CA PRO A 122 18.40 11.22 5.87
C PRO A 122 18.01 10.47 4.60
N GLU A 123 18.45 9.21 4.46
CA GLU A 123 18.15 8.34 3.30
C GLU A 123 16.70 7.83 3.27
N GLU A 124 16.00 7.89 4.40
CA GLU A 124 14.64 7.37 4.57
C GLU A 124 13.59 8.49 4.65
N GLN A 125 14.04 9.74 4.75
CA GLN A 125 13.16 10.91 4.77
C GLN A 125 12.48 11.09 3.42
N ILE A 126 11.21 11.49 3.46
CA ILE A 126 10.43 11.80 2.27
C ILE A 126 10.66 13.26 1.90
N GLN A 127 11.35 13.49 0.79
CA GLN A 127 11.59 14.84 0.27
C GLN A 127 10.34 15.30 -0.47
N THR A 128 9.66 16.31 0.05
CA THR A 128 8.54 16.97 -0.62
C THR A 128 9.00 18.29 -1.21
N ARG A 129 8.15 18.94 -2.02
CA ARG A 129 8.45 20.26 -2.59
C ARG A 129 8.78 21.32 -1.54
N THR A 130 8.16 21.24 -0.36
CA THR A 130 8.25 22.31 0.65
C THR A 130 9.22 22.00 1.77
N GLN A 131 9.20 20.79 2.32
CA GLN A 131 10.07 20.39 3.43
C GLN A 131 10.14 18.88 3.59
N PRO A 132 11.20 18.34 4.21
CA PRO A 132 11.30 16.91 4.48
C PRO A 132 10.23 16.44 5.46
N CYS A 133 9.69 15.26 5.18
CA CYS A 133 8.74 14.54 6.01
C CYS A 133 9.34 13.22 6.48
N VAL A 134 8.81 12.71 7.60
CA VAL A 134 9.18 11.42 8.18
C VAL A 134 7.95 10.54 8.33
N VAL A 135 8.15 9.24 8.21
CA VAL A 135 7.07 8.23 8.29
C VAL A 135 7.16 7.48 9.62
N CYS A 136 6.02 7.26 10.27
CA CYS A 136 5.93 6.55 11.54
C CYS A 136 6.32 5.07 11.39
N THR A 137 7.13 4.56 12.32
CA THR A 137 7.61 3.16 12.34
C THR A 137 6.67 2.21 13.06
N GLN A 138 5.69 2.73 13.81
CA GLN A 138 4.89 1.96 14.76
C GLN A 138 3.61 1.43 14.11
N TRP A 139 3.71 0.22 13.54
CA TRP A 139 2.63 -0.47 12.85
C TRP A 139 2.49 -1.91 13.33
N GLY A 140 1.26 -2.29 13.68
CA GLY A 140 0.90 -3.62 14.16
C GLY A 140 -0.22 -4.22 13.32
N ILE A 141 -0.57 -5.47 13.64
CA ILE A 141 -1.66 -6.17 12.93
C ILE A 141 -3.00 -5.45 13.06
N ALA A 142 -3.23 -4.73 14.16
CA ALA A 142 -4.47 -4.01 14.43
C ALA A 142 -4.68 -2.77 13.55
N ASN A 143 -3.62 -2.16 13.01
CA ASN A 143 -3.73 -0.91 12.23
C ASN A 143 -3.11 -0.98 10.83
N ILE A 144 -2.33 -2.01 10.50
CA ILE A 144 -1.74 -2.13 9.15
C ILE A 144 -2.81 -2.24 8.05
N GLY A 145 -3.98 -2.82 8.36
CA GLY A 145 -5.10 -2.91 7.42
C GLY A 145 -5.52 -1.55 6.86
N ASN A 146 -5.44 -0.48 7.66
CA ASN A 146 -5.77 0.88 7.22
C ASN A 146 -4.85 1.34 6.08
N ILE A 147 -3.57 0.95 6.11
CA ILE A 147 -2.61 1.26 5.06
C ILE A 147 -2.87 0.43 3.80
N LEU A 148 -3.32 -0.81 3.95
CA LEU A 148 -3.70 -1.62 2.79
C LEU A 148 -4.90 -1.02 2.06
N THR A 149 -5.92 -0.60 2.81
CA THR A 149 -7.11 0.06 2.25
C THR A 149 -6.77 1.36 1.52
N ILE A 150 -5.95 2.24 2.13
CA ILE A 150 -5.61 3.52 1.48
C ILE A 150 -4.70 3.31 0.26
N ALA A 151 -3.80 2.33 0.30
CA ALA A 151 -2.95 1.98 -0.83
C ALA A 151 -3.80 1.50 -2.02
N GLU A 152 -4.78 0.64 -1.78
CA GLU A 152 -5.73 0.18 -2.81
C GLU A 152 -6.50 1.36 -3.43
N GLN A 153 -6.96 2.31 -2.61
CA GLN A 153 -7.62 3.54 -3.10
C GLN A 153 -6.72 4.39 -4.01
N TYR A 154 -5.41 4.36 -3.78
CA TYR A 154 -4.41 5.02 -4.62
C TYR A 154 -3.95 4.17 -5.80
N GLY A 155 -4.51 2.97 -5.99
CA GLY A 155 -4.10 2.06 -7.06
C GLY A 155 -2.74 1.39 -6.84
N ILE A 156 -2.30 1.32 -5.57
CA ILE A 156 -1.06 0.66 -5.16
C ILE A 156 -1.41 -0.77 -4.70
N GLU A 157 -1.03 -1.77 -5.50
CA GLU A 157 -1.30 -3.17 -5.20
C GLU A 157 -0.33 -3.71 -4.13
N ILE A 158 -0.90 -4.29 -3.07
CA ILE A 158 -0.14 -4.91 -1.99
C ILE A 158 -0.69 -6.30 -1.71
N THR A 159 0.18 -7.30 -1.68
CA THR A 159 -0.21 -8.68 -1.36
C THR A 159 0.43 -9.12 -0.05
N PRO A 160 -0.32 -9.63 0.95
CA PRO A 160 0.28 -10.23 2.13
C PRO A 160 1.04 -11.51 1.75
N VAL A 161 2.23 -11.68 2.33
CA VAL A 161 3.08 -12.87 2.12
C VAL A 161 3.58 -13.37 3.46
N ARG A 162 3.41 -14.67 3.68
CA ARG A 162 4.00 -15.39 4.82
C ARG A 162 5.32 -16.03 4.42
#